data_AF-A0A2H3CAP3-F1
#
_entry.id   AF-A0A2H3CAP3-F1
#
_cell.length_a   1.000
_cell.length_b   1.000
_cell.length_c   1.000
_cell.angle_alpha   90.00
_cell.angle_beta   90.00
_cell.angle_gamma   90.00
#
_symmetry.space_group_name_H-M   'P 1'
#
loop_
_entity.id
_entity.type
_entity.pdbx_description
1 polymer ?
#
loop_
_entity_poly.entity_id
_entity_poly.type
_entity_poly.pdbx_seq_one_letter_code
_entity_poly.pdbx_strand_id
1 'polypeptide(L)' 'VLSVTHLDTLLHGTHFLPIFGTDPLPLRFHYSRSLDCFDAFYINCYADHHMHEIIV' A
#
# COMPACT_ATOMS: atom_id res chain seq x y z
N VAL A 1 -8.21 -17.54 6.96
CA VAL A 1 -8.17 -17.58 5.49
C VAL A 1 -7.33 -16.39 5.04
N LEU A 2 -6.28 -16.62 4.26
CA LEU A 2 -5.52 -15.56 3.60
C LEU A 2 -6.21 -15.26 2.26
N SER A 3 -6.50 -13.99 1.98
CA SER A 3 -7.09 -13.54 0.72
C SER A 3 -6.18 -12.50 0.07
N VAL A 4 -6.02 -12.57 -1.24
CA VAL A 4 -5.25 -11.59 -2.04
C VAL A 4 -6.25 -10.74 -2.81
N THR A 5 -6.12 -9.42 -2.70
CA THR A 5 -7.02 -8.44 -3.32
C THR A 5 -6.20 -7.45 -4.13
N HIS A 6 -6.68 -7.06 -5.32
CA HIS A 6 -5.95 -6.13 -6.20
C HIS A 6 -5.95 -4.71 -5.62
N LEU A 7 -4.82 -4.02 -5.68
CA LEU A 7 -4.65 -2.70 -5.07
C LEU A 7 -5.66 -1.67 -5.60
N ASP A 8 -5.94 -1.70 -6.91
CA ASP A 8 -6.91 -0.80 -7.56
C ASP A 8 -8.36 -0.99 -7.09
N THR A 9 -8.65 -2.09 -6.40
CA THR A 9 -10.01 -2.34 -5.86
C THR A 9 -10.20 -1.76 -4.47
N LEU A 10 -9.16 -1.18 -3.86
CA LEU A 10 -9.23 -0.54 -2.56
C LEU A 10 -9.70 0.90 -2.69
N LEU A 11 -10.86 1.19 -2.11
CA LEU A 11 -11.51 2.49 -2.17
C LEU A 11 -11.27 3.32 -0.90
N HIS A 12 -10.16 3.14 -0.17
CA HIS A 12 -9.83 4.03 0.95
C HIS A 12 -8.35 4.36 1.00
N GLY A 13 -8.01 5.48 1.66
CA GLY A 13 -6.64 5.76 2.05
C GLY A 13 -6.27 4.87 3.23
N THR A 14 -5.55 3.78 2.98
CA THR A 14 -4.91 3.00 4.05
C THR A 14 -3.42 3.10 3.93
N HIS A 15 -2.75 2.99 5.07
CA HIS A 15 -1.30 2.91 5.08
C HIS A 15 -0.87 1.53 4.57
N PHE A 16 -0.43 1.51 3.31
CA PHE A 16 0.26 0.39 2.70
C PHE A 16 1.71 0.35 3.16
N LEU A 17 2.10 -0.75 3.80
CA LEU A 17 3.51 -1.02 4.07
C LEU A 17 4.04 -1.97 3.00
N PRO A 18 4.99 -1.54 2.15
CA PRO A 18 5.57 -2.43 1.15
C PRO A 18 6.34 -3.57 1.81
N ILE A 19 6.27 -4.74 1.20
CA ILE A 19 7.17 -5.84 1.53
C ILE A 19 8.51 -5.55 0.85
N PHE A 20 9.51 -5.17 1.65
CA PHE A 20 10.83 -4.82 1.13
C PHE A 20 11.59 -6.06 0.64
N GLY A 21 12.24 -5.92 -0.52
CA GLY A 21 13.23 -6.86 -1.02
C GLY A 21 14.64 -6.58 -0.50
N THR A 22 15.64 -7.21 -1.11
CA THR A 22 17.05 -7.01 -0.77
C THR A 22 17.67 -5.77 -1.44
N ASP A 23 17.01 -5.25 -2.48
CA ASP A 23 17.56 -4.16 -3.28
C ASP A 23 17.24 -2.80 -2.66
N PRO A 24 18.21 -1.88 -2.63
CA PRO A 24 17.98 -0.52 -2.16
C PRO A 24 17.15 0.27 -3.17
N LEU A 25 16.32 1.19 -2.66
CA LEU A 25 15.64 2.16 -3.52
C LEU A 25 16.67 3.10 -4.19
N PRO A 26 16.44 3.50 -5.46
CA PRO A 26 17.28 4.49 -6.12
C PRO A 26 17.34 5.82 -5.34
N LEU A 27 18.50 6.48 -5.34
CA LEU A 27 18.74 7.74 -4.61
C LEU A 27 17.71 8.84 -4.92
N ARG A 28 17.16 8.85 -6.14
CA ARG A 28 16.14 9.82 -6.61
C ARG A 28 14.82 9.12 -6.90
N PHE A 29 14.45 8.14 -6.08
CA PHE A 29 13.18 7.46 -6.21
C PHE A 29 12.03 8.44 -5.95
N HIS A 30 11.15 8.60 -6.95
CA HIS A 30 9.97 9.44 -6.82
C HIS A 30 8.87 8.68 -6.08
N TYR A 31 8.35 9.26 -4.99
CA TYR A 31 7.38 8.62 -4.11
C TYR A 31 6.08 8.20 -4.82
N SER A 32 5.71 8.84 -5.94
CA SER A 32 4.51 8.45 -6.70
C SER A 32 4.60 7.05 -7.31
N ARG A 33 5.81 6.50 -7.47
CA ARG A 33 6.02 5.14 -8.00
C ARG A 33 6.01 4.08 -6.92
N SER A 34 5.77 4.46 -5.66
CA SER A 34 5.81 3.51 -4.53
C SER A 34 4.81 2.37 -4.69
N LEU A 35 3.64 2.62 -5.29
CA LEU A 35 2.64 1.56 -5.47
C LEU A 35 2.99 0.58 -6.60
N ASP A 36 3.77 1.02 -7.58
CA ASP A 36 4.18 0.19 -8.72
C ASP A 36 5.51 -0.55 -8.49
N CYS A 37 6.27 -0.16 -7.46
CA CYS A 37 7.65 -0.63 -7.26
C CYS A 37 7.76 -1.90 -6.40
N PHE A 38 6.70 -2.30 -5.70
CA PHE A 38 6.72 -3.46 -4.81
C PHE A 38 5.65 -4.48 -5.23
N ASP A 39 6.00 -5.75 -5.14
CA ASP A 39 5.11 -6.85 -5.56
C ASP A 39 3.94 -7.08 -4.60
N ALA A 40 4.08 -6.68 -3.34
CA ALA A 40 3.09 -6.91 -2.31
C ALA A 40 3.19 -5.90 -1.16
N PHE A 41 2.06 -5.70 -0.48
CA PHE A 41 1.92 -4.76 0.63
C PHE A 41 1.19 -5.43 1.80
N TYR A 42 1.61 -5.09 3.02
CA TYR A 42 0.80 -5.28 4.21
C TYR A 42 -0.17 -4.11 4.35
N ILE A 43 -1.42 -4.42 4.67
CA ILE A 43 -2.46 -3.43 4.95
C ILE A 43 -2.58 -3.29 6.47
N ASN A 44 -2.43 -2.07 6.98
CA ASN A 44 -2.74 -1.77 8.37
C ASN A 44 -4.09 -1.04 8.45
N CYS A 45 -5.13 -1.80 8.78
CA CYS A 45 -6.50 -1.26 8.95
C CYS A 45 -6.68 -0.36 10.18
N TYR A 46 -5.66 -0.22 11.04
CA TYR A 46 -5.73 0.55 12.29
C TYR A 46 -4.85 1.80 12.29
N ALA A 47 -3.91 1.90 11.34
CA ALA A 47 -2.93 3.00 11.34
C ALA A 47 -3.53 4.35 10.96
N ASP A 48 -4.72 4.36 10.37
CA ASP A 48 -5.35 5.58 9.89
C ASP A 48 -6.72 5.78 10.55
N HIS A 49 -6.72 6.55 11.65
CA HIS A 49 -7.94 7.01 12.32
C HIS A 49 -8.78 7.95 11.43
N HIS A 50 -8.19 8.50 10.36
CA HIS A 50 -8.85 9.35 9.37
C HIS A 50 -9.25 8.62 8.09
N MET A 51 -9.10 7.30 8.04
CA MET A 51 -9.62 6.44 6.97
C MET A 51 -11.15 6.49 7.02
N HIS A 52 -11.71 7.55 6.44
CA HIS A 52 -13.13 7.63 6.21
C HIS A 52 -13.46 6.53 5.22
N GLU A 53 -14.29 5.58 5.64
CA GLU A 53 -14.95 4.66 4.72
C GLU A 53 -15.49 5.50 3.56
N ILE A 54 -15.05 5.20 2.33
CA ILE A 54 -15.75 5.73 1.17
C ILE A 54 -17.02 4.90 1.07
N ILE A 55 -18.09 5.43 1.68
CA ILE A 55 -19.44 4.91 1.52
C ILE A 55 -19.83 5.21 0.07
N VAL A 56 -19.95 4.16 -0.74
CA VAL A 56 -20.57 4.23 -2.07
C VAL A 56 -22.07 3.98 -1.93
#